data_AF-A0A498N955-F1
#
_entry.id   AF-A0A498N955-F1
#
_cell.length_a   1.000
_cell.length_b   1.000
_cell.length_c   1.000
_cell.angle_alpha   90.00
_cell.angle_beta   90.00
_cell.angle_gamma   90.00
#
_symmetry.space_group_name_H-M   'P 1'
#
loop_
_entity.id
_entity.type
_entity.pdbx_description
1 polymer ?
#
loop_
_entity_poly.entity_id
_entity_poly.type
_entity_poly.pdbx_seq_one_letter_code
_entity_poly.pdbx_strand_id
1 'polypeptide(L)'
;MPMDEFGYNAETQKLLCKNGETLLGAINFFVSSINTLVNKTMEDTLMTIKMYENARLEFDAYRADLEELNMGPRDAVTMARIETAQQQYQIHKDKYERLRSDVSIKIKFLEENKVKVMHKQLLLFHNAISAYFAGNQQQLEQTLKQFNIKLKPPGADKPSWLEEQ
;
A
#
# COMPACT_ATOMS: atom_id res chain seq x y z
N MET A 1 -41.47 -31.91 -3.58
CA MET A 1 -40.14 -32.28 -4.12
C MET A 1 -39.53 -31.16 -4.97
N PRO A 2 -40.09 -30.70 -6.13
CA PRO A 2 -39.45 -29.62 -6.90
C PRO A 2 -39.53 -28.24 -6.21
N MET A 3 -40.67 -27.92 -5.58
CA MET A 3 -40.85 -26.62 -4.90
C MET A 3 -39.90 -26.40 -3.72
N ASP A 4 -39.59 -27.45 -2.94
CA ASP A 4 -38.68 -27.35 -1.80
C ASP A 4 -37.24 -27.10 -2.23
N GLU A 5 -36.83 -27.68 -3.37
CA GLU A 5 -35.49 -27.49 -3.93
C GLU A 5 -35.29 -26.06 -4.47
N PHE A 6 -36.29 -25.50 -5.16
CA PHE A 6 -36.27 -24.10 -5.58
C PHE A 6 -36.25 -23.13 -4.39
N GLY A 7 -37.03 -23.42 -3.34
CA GLY A 7 -37.05 -22.62 -2.12
C GLY A 7 -35.69 -22.61 -1.43
N TYR A 8 -35.05 -23.77 -1.31
CA TYR A 8 -33.72 -23.87 -0.73
C TYR A 8 -32.66 -23.13 -1.54
N ASN A 9 -32.59 -23.37 -2.85
CA ASN A 9 -31.64 -22.70 -3.72
C ASN A 9 -31.80 -21.16 -3.66
N ALA A 10 -33.03 -20.67 -3.56
CA ALA A 10 -33.31 -19.26 -3.36
C ALA A 10 -32.78 -18.73 -2.01
N GLU A 11 -32.96 -19.48 -0.91
CA GLU A 11 -32.41 -19.11 0.40
C GLU A 11 -30.87 -19.10 0.42
N THR A 12 -30.22 -20.09 -0.20
CA THR A 12 -28.75 -20.10 -0.35
C THR A 12 -28.26 -18.87 -1.11
N GLN A 13 -28.91 -18.52 -2.23
CA GLN A 13 -28.53 -17.33 -3.00
C GLN A 13 -28.73 -16.03 -2.21
N LYS A 14 -29.87 -15.86 -1.52
CA LYS A 14 -30.10 -14.69 -0.67
C LYS A 14 -29.03 -14.55 0.42
N LEU A 15 -28.64 -15.65 1.04
CA LEU A 15 -27.61 -15.64 2.06
C LEU A 15 -26.22 -15.30 1.50
N LEU A 16 -25.84 -15.92 0.38
CA LEU A 16 -24.59 -15.60 -0.31
C LEU A 16 -24.53 -14.11 -0.66
N CYS A 17 -25.64 -13.53 -1.14
CA CYS A 17 -25.75 -12.10 -1.39
C CYS A 17 -25.53 -11.28 -0.11
N LYS A 18 -26.21 -11.61 1.00
CA LYS A 18 -26.07 -10.91 2.28
C LYS A 18 -24.64 -10.95 2.83
N ASN A 19 -24.00 -12.11 2.81
CA ASN A 19 -22.60 -12.25 3.24
C ASN A 19 -21.66 -11.52 2.26
N GLY A 20 -22.01 -11.53 0.97
CA GLY A 20 -21.30 -10.81 -0.09
C GLY A 20 -21.34 -9.29 0.08
N GLU A 21 -22.47 -8.73 0.51
CA GLU A 21 -22.59 -7.29 0.83
C GLU A 21 -21.63 -6.89 1.97
N THR A 22 -21.52 -7.74 3.00
CA THR A 22 -20.58 -7.51 4.11
C THR A 22 -19.13 -7.57 3.63
N LEU A 23 -18.79 -8.58 2.80
CA LEU A 23 -17.47 -8.70 2.20
C LEU A 23 -17.15 -7.49 1.30
N LEU A 24 -18.10 -7.05 0.48
CA LEU A 24 -17.96 -5.88 -0.39
C LEU A 24 -17.66 -4.62 0.43
N GLY A 25 -18.34 -4.44 1.56
CA GLY A 25 -18.05 -3.35 2.51
C GLY A 25 -16.60 -3.39 3.01
N ALA A 26 -16.09 -4.56 3.40
CA ALA A 26 -14.71 -4.73 3.85
C ALA A 26 -13.69 -4.46 2.73
N ILE A 27 -13.97 -4.91 1.50
CA ILE A 27 -13.11 -4.64 0.33
C ILE A 27 -13.08 -3.15 0.00
N ASN A 28 -14.23 -2.47 0.00
CA ASN A 28 -14.29 -1.03 -0.23
C ASN A 28 -13.52 -0.24 0.84
N PHE A 29 -13.61 -0.67 2.10
CA PHE A 29 -12.84 -0.08 3.18
C PHE A 29 -11.33 -0.27 2.99
N PHE A 30 -10.90 -1.47 2.58
CA PHE A 30 -9.51 -1.75 2.23
C PHE A 30 -9.02 -0.85 1.09
N VAL A 31 -9.75 -0.80 -0.03
CA VAL A 31 -9.40 0.02 -1.20
C VAL A 31 -9.28 1.49 -0.82
N SER A 32 -10.23 2.03 -0.07
CA SER A 32 -10.20 3.44 0.38
C SER A 32 -8.99 3.74 1.29
N SER A 33 -8.64 2.80 2.16
CA SER A 33 -7.48 2.92 3.06
C SER A 33 -6.16 2.90 2.28
N ILE A 34 -6.02 1.99 1.31
CA ILE A 34 -4.83 1.92 0.45
C ILE A 34 -4.74 3.14 -0.47
N ASN A 35 -5.88 3.59 -1.02
CA ASN A 35 -5.96 4.81 -1.82
C ASN A 35 -5.46 6.03 -1.03
N THR A 36 -5.79 6.11 0.26
CA THR A 36 -5.28 7.18 1.14
C THR A 36 -3.76 7.07 1.35
N LEU A 37 -3.25 5.87 1.63
CA LEU A 37 -1.81 5.65 1.79
C LEU A 37 -1.03 6.08 0.53
N VAL A 38 -1.49 5.69 -0.64
CA VAL A 38 -0.81 5.97 -1.91
C VAL A 38 -1.02 7.44 -2.33
N ASN A 39 -2.27 7.86 -2.51
CA ASN A 39 -2.56 9.14 -3.16
C ASN A 39 -2.51 10.34 -2.22
N LYS A 40 -2.32 10.14 -0.92
CA LYS A 40 -2.12 11.23 0.04
C LYS A 40 -0.78 11.11 0.75
N THR A 41 -0.53 10.01 1.44
CA THR A 41 0.65 9.89 2.30
C THR A 41 1.95 9.75 1.50
N MET A 42 1.97 8.90 0.47
CA MET A 42 3.16 8.78 -0.40
C MET A 42 3.34 10.04 -1.25
N GLU A 43 2.25 10.64 -1.77
CA GLU A 43 2.33 11.87 -2.58
C GLU A 43 2.92 13.06 -1.79
N ASP A 44 2.58 13.23 -0.51
CA ASP A 44 3.18 14.25 0.35
C ASP A 44 4.72 14.08 0.49
N THR A 45 5.19 12.83 0.54
CA THR A 45 6.63 12.54 0.57
C THR A 45 7.28 12.81 -0.79
N LEU A 46 6.62 12.40 -1.88
CA LEU A 46 7.09 12.66 -3.25
C LEU A 46 7.17 14.16 -3.57
N MET A 47 6.25 14.97 -3.05
CA MET A 47 6.30 16.42 -3.20
C MET A 47 7.59 17.00 -2.60
N THR A 48 7.97 16.56 -1.39
CA THR A 48 9.22 16.99 -0.76
C THR A 48 10.46 16.49 -1.50
N ILE A 49 10.42 15.28 -2.05
CA ILE A 49 11.49 14.76 -2.92
C ILE A 49 11.67 15.64 -4.16
N LYS A 50 10.58 16.00 -4.86
CA LYS A 50 10.63 16.90 -6.03
C LYS A 50 11.26 18.25 -5.69
N MET A 51 10.91 18.82 -4.53
CA MET A 51 11.52 20.08 -4.05
C MET A 51 13.02 19.92 -3.77
N TYR A 52 13.41 18.82 -3.14
CA TYR A 52 14.81 18.47 -2.88
C TYR A 52 15.61 18.30 -4.19
N GLU A 53 15.07 17.59 -5.17
CA GLU A 53 15.72 17.38 -6.47
C GLU A 53 15.93 18.69 -7.23
N ASN A 54 14.93 19.59 -7.19
CA ASN A 54 15.07 20.93 -7.77
C ASN A 54 16.16 21.74 -7.05
N ALA A 55 16.15 21.76 -5.71
CA ALA A 55 17.18 22.46 -4.93
C ALA A 55 18.58 21.91 -5.17
N ARG A 56 18.71 20.59 -5.38
CA ARG A 56 19.98 19.94 -5.76
C ARG A 56 20.48 20.44 -7.11
N LEU A 57 19.61 20.52 -8.11
CA LEU A 57 19.96 21.00 -9.44
C LEU A 57 20.43 22.47 -9.40
N GLU A 58 19.70 23.33 -8.69
CA GLU A 58 20.09 24.72 -8.47
C GLU A 58 21.46 24.81 -7.77
N PHE A 59 21.65 24.05 -6.68
CA PHE A 59 22.91 24.02 -5.94
C PHE A 59 24.10 23.59 -6.82
N ASP A 60 23.94 22.52 -7.60
CA ASP A 60 24.99 22.03 -8.49
C ASP A 60 25.32 23.05 -9.59
N ALA A 61 24.34 23.80 -10.10
CA ALA A 61 24.55 24.88 -11.07
C ALA A 61 25.36 26.04 -10.47
N TYR A 62 24.96 26.57 -9.30
CA TYR A 62 25.71 27.65 -8.64
C TYR A 62 27.09 27.24 -8.15
N ARG A 63 27.29 25.95 -7.82
CA ARG A 63 28.63 25.41 -7.55
C ARG A 63 29.50 25.48 -8.79
N ALA A 64 29.00 25.04 -9.94
CA ALA A 64 29.74 25.07 -11.20
C ALA A 64 30.09 26.50 -11.62
N ASP A 65 29.15 27.45 -11.52
CA ASP A 65 29.40 28.86 -11.84
C ASP A 65 30.51 29.46 -10.96
N LEU A 66 30.51 29.14 -9.66
CA LEU A 66 31.53 29.59 -8.72
C LEU A 66 32.90 28.96 -9.03
N GLU A 67 32.94 27.67 -9.35
CA GLU A 67 34.16 26.97 -9.76
C GLU A 67 34.76 27.56 -11.05
N GLU A 68 33.91 27.86 -12.04
CA GLU A 68 34.33 28.49 -13.30
C GLU A 68 34.90 29.90 -13.08
N LEU A 69 34.23 30.74 -12.30
CA LEU A 69 34.71 32.09 -11.97
C LEU A 69 36.06 32.07 -11.23
N ASN A 70 36.27 31.08 -10.36
CA ASN A 70 37.53 30.92 -9.62
C ASN A 70 38.72 30.51 -10.50
N MET A 71 38.47 29.93 -11.68
CA MET A 71 39.49 29.61 -12.68
C MET A 71 39.85 30.81 -13.57
N GLY A 72 39.06 31.88 -13.51
CA GLY A 72 39.27 33.13 -14.26
C GLY A 72 40.34 34.07 -13.66
N PRO A 73 40.65 35.18 -14.36
CA PRO A 73 41.58 36.19 -13.88
C PRO A 73 41.05 36.92 -12.63
N ARG A 74 41.94 37.30 -11.70
CA ARG A 74 41.56 37.97 -10.44
C ARG A 74 41.63 39.50 -10.52
N ASP A 75 40.99 40.08 -11.52
CA ASP A 75 40.81 41.54 -11.59
C ASP A 75 39.68 42.01 -10.65
N ALA A 76 39.60 43.32 -10.40
CA ALA A 76 38.64 43.89 -9.45
C ALA A 76 37.16 43.60 -9.80
N VAL A 77 36.82 43.50 -11.10
CA VAL A 77 35.46 43.20 -11.55
C VAL A 77 35.15 41.73 -11.31
N THR A 78 36.08 40.84 -11.66
CA THR A 78 35.93 39.39 -11.44
C THR A 78 35.86 39.05 -9.96
N MET A 79 36.64 39.72 -9.10
CA MET A 79 36.58 39.54 -7.64
C MET A 79 35.20 39.89 -7.07
N ALA A 80 34.56 40.99 -7.51
CA ALA A 80 33.21 41.35 -7.08
C ALA A 80 32.15 40.31 -7.54
N ARG A 81 32.33 39.73 -8.73
CA ARG A 81 31.47 38.65 -9.23
C ARG A 81 31.65 37.36 -8.42
N ILE A 82 32.88 37.02 -8.05
CA ILE A 82 33.19 35.87 -7.18
C ILE A 82 32.50 36.02 -5.83
N GLU A 83 32.55 37.21 -5.21
CA GLU A 83 31.87 37.46 -3.93
C GLU A 83 30.35 37.24 -4.05
N THR A 84 29.74 37.76 -5.11
CA THR A 84 28.31 37.55 -5.39
C THR A 84 27.99 36.07 -5.61
N ALA A 85 28.79 35.37 -6.41
CA ALA A 85 28.61 33.94 -6.67
C ALA A 85 28.78 33.09 -5.38
N GLN A 86 29.70 33.47 -4.50
CA GLN A 86 29.91 32.82 -3.20
C GLN A 86 28.67 32.94 -2.31
N GLN A 87 28.02 34.11 -2.29
CA GLN A 87 26.77 34.31 -1.54
C GLN A 87 25.64 33.45 -2.11
N GLN A 88 25.46 33.43 -3.43
CA GLN A 88 24.43 32.59 -4.08
C GLN A 88 24.67 31.10 -3.82
N TYR A 89 25.90 30.63 -3.98
CA TYR A 89 26.30 29.27 -3.64
C TYR A 89 25.89 28.89 -2.22
N GLN A 90 26.16 29.77 -1.24
CA GLN A 90 25.83 29.49 0.16
C GLN A 90 24.32 29.40 0.40
N ILE A 91 23.53 30.30 -0.21
CA ILE A 91 22.06 30.29 -0.11
C ILE A 91 21.49 28.96 -0.66
N HIS A 92 21.94 28.54 -1.85
CA HIS A 92 21.45 27.32 -2.47
C HIS A 92 21.96 26.05 -1.76
N LYS A 93 23.17 26.08 -1.20
CA LYS A 93 23.70 25.01 -0.35
C LYS A 93 22.85 24.80 0.89
N ASP A 94 22.49 25.88 1.59
CA ASP A 94 21.68 25.79 2.81
C ASP A 94 20.25 25.29 2.52
N LYS A 95 19.66 25.72 1.38
CA LYS A 95 18.37 25.21 0.89
C LYS A 95 18.44 23.71 0.58
N TYR A 96 19.48 23.27 -0.14
CA TYR A 96 19.71 21.88 -0.49
C TYR A 96 19.86 20.99 0.75
N GLU A 97 20.75 21.36 1.70
CA GLU A 97 20.99 20.56 2.91
C GLU A 97 19.76 20.48 3.82
N ARG A 98 18.98 21.58 3.92
CA ARG A 98 17.71 21.55 4.65
C ARG A 98 16.73 20.54 4.05
N LEU A 99 16.49 20.63 2.74
CA LEU A 99 15.56 19.73 2.05
C LEU A 99 16.05 18.27 2.06
N ARG A 100 17.37 18.05 2.04
CA ARG A 100 17.97 16.73 2.21
C ARG A 100 17.61 16.11 3.56
N SER A 101 17.69 16.91 4.63
CA SER A 101 17.26 16.49 5.97
C SER A 101 15.75 16.19 6.00
N ASP A 102 14.93 17.08 5.43
CA ASP A 102 13.47 16.91 5.39
C ASP A 102 13.05 15.62 4.67
N VAL A 103 13.67 15.32 3.52
CA VAL A 103 13.42 14.06 2.79
C VAL A 103 13.80 12.84 3.63
N SER A 104 14.96 12.88 4.30
CA SER A 104 15.42 11.78 5.16
C SER A 104 14.42 11.49 6.29
N ILE A 105 13.89 12.53 6.91
CA ILE A 105 12.87 12.42 7.96
C ILE A 105 11.55 11.89 7.40
N LYS A 106 11.06 12.47 6.30
CA LYS A 106 9.79 12.04 5.69
C LYS A 106 9.82 10.59 5.22
N ILE A 107 10.93 10.12 4.64
CA ILE A 107 11.07 8.72 4.22
C ILE A 107 10.98 7.78 5.43
N LYS A 108 11.60 8.12 6.57
CA LYS A 108 11.50 7.30 7.79
C LYS A 108 10.07 7.24 8.29
N PHE A 109 9.38 8.38 8.37
CA PHE A 109 7.97 8.41 8.79
C PHE A 109 7.04 7.69 7.81
N LEU A 110 7.28 7.81 6.50
CA LEU A 110 6.54 7.10 5.47
C LEU A 110 6.71 5.59 5.64
N GLU A 111 7.93 5.11 5.88
CA GLU A 111 8.19 3.69 6.07
C GLU A 111 7.44 3.14 7.28
N GLU A 112 7.51 3.83 8.42
CA GLU A 112 6.78 3.45 9.62
C GLU A 112 5.25 3.45 9.39
N ASN A 113 4.72 4.47 8.72
CA ASN A 113 3.30 4.57 8.42
C ASN A 113 2.85 3.47 7.44
N LYS A 114 3.61 3.25 6.36
CA LYS A 114 3.36 2.22 5.36
C LYS A 114 3.27 0.85 6.00
N VAL A 115 4.24 0.48 6.85
CA VAL A 115 4.24 -0.82 7.54
C VAL A 115 3.00 -0.95 8.42
N LYS A 116 2.67 0.07 9.24
CA LYS A 116 1.49 0.04 10.11
C LYS A 116 0.18 -0.09 9.34
N VAL A 117 -0.01 0.70 8.29
CA VAL A 117 -1.23 0.69 7.48
C VAL A 117 -1.33 -0.63 6.71
N MET A 118 -0.28 -1.06 6.01
CA MET A 118 -0.31 -2.30 5.24
C MET A 118 -0.55 -3.52 6.11
N HIS A 119 0.11 -3.62 7.27
CA HIS A 119 -0.12 -4.73 8.19
C HIS A 119 -1.60 -4.82 8.62
N LYS A 120 -2.18 -3.70 9.07
CA LYS A 120 -3.58 -3.65 9.49
C LYS A 120 -4.53 -3.98 8.33
N GLN A 121 -4.32 -3.37 7.16
CA GLN A 121 -5.23 -3.48 6.03
C GLN A 121 -5.18 -4.88 5.38
N LEU A 122 -3.99 -5.47 5.24
CA LEU A 122 -3.85 -6.84 4.73
C LEU A 122 -4.49 -7.87 5.67
N LEU A 123 -4.31 -7.69 6.99
CA LEU A 123 -4.95 -8.56 7.97
C LEU A 123 -6.48 -8.47 7.93
N LEU A 124 -7.04 -7.25 7.90
CA LEU A 124 -8.49 -7.05 7.81
C LEU A 124 -9.05 -7.61 6.50
N PHE A 125 -8.37 -7.40 5.39
CA PHE A 125 -8.76 -7.93 4.08
C PHE A 125 -8.78 -9.46 4.09
N HIS A 126 -7.72 -10.10 4.57
CA HIS A 126 -7.66 -11.55 4.69
C HIS A 126 -8.75 -12.10 5.61
N ASN A 127 -8.95 -11.49 6.79
CA ASN A 127 -9.98 -11.92 7.73
C ASN A 127 -11.39 -11.78 7.16
N ALA A 128 -11.66 -10.74 6.38
CA ALA A 128 -12.95 -10.57 5.71
C ALA A 128 -13.23 -11.69 4.69
N ILE A 129 -12.22 -12.06 3.88
CA ILE A 129 -12.33 -13.19 2.94
C ILE A 129 -12.58 -14.50 3.70
N SER A 130 -11.76 -14.79 4.71
CA SER A 130 -11.90 -16.00 5.53
C SER A 130 -13.26 -16.08 6.21
N ALA A 131 -13.76 -14.96 6.75
CA ALA A 131 -15.08 -14.88 7.38
C ALA A 131 -16.22 -15.10 6.38
N TYR A 132 -16.12 -14.58 5.15
CA TYR A 132 -17.11 -14.82 4.09
C TYR A 132 -17.24 -16.33 3.80
N PHE A 133 -16.12 -17.02 3.56
CA PHE A 133 -16.16 -18.46 3.28
C PHE A 133 -16.58 -19.29 4.48
N ALA A 134 -16.07 -18.99 5.68
CA ALA A 134 -16.46 -19.71 6.90
C ALA A 134 -17.96 -19.56 7.20
N GLY A 135 -18.50 -18.35 7.07
CA GLY A 135 -19.93 -18.09 7.26
C GLY A 135 -20.79 -18.81 6.23
N ASN A 136 -20.36 -18.83 4.96
CA ASN A 136 -21.07 -19.56 3.91
C ASN A 136 -20.99 -21.09 4.09
N GLN A 137 -19.84 -21.62 4.52
CA GLN A 137 -19.66 -23.05 4.77
C GLN A 137 -20.57 -23.53 5.91
N GLN A 138 -20.58 -22.82 7.05
CA GLN A 138 -21.42 -23.17 8.20
C GLN A 138 -22.89 -23.27 7.80
N GLN A 139 -23.36 -22.38 6.94
CA GLN A 139 -24.74 -22.45 6.49
C GLN A 139 -24.99 -23.56 5.47
N LEU A 140 -24.04 -23.80 4.54
CA LEU A 140 -24.14 -24.91 3.60
C LEU A 140 -24.24 -26.25 4.34
N GLU A 141 -23.45 -26.45 5.40
CA GLU A 141 -23.52 -27.63 6.25
C GLU A 141 -24.87 -27.77 6.96
N GLN A 142 -25.44 -26.65 7.45
CA GLN A 142 -26.77 -26.67 8.06
C GLN A 142 -27.82 -27.15 7.06
N THR A 143 -27.72 -26.76 5.80
CA THR A 143 -28.70 -27.24 4.84
C THR A 143 -28.46 -28.66 4.38
N LEU A 144 -27.21 -29.10 4.19
CA LEU A 144 -26.96 -30.50 3.85
C LEU A 144 -27.51 -31.48 4.90
N LYS A 145 -27.53 -31.07 6.18
CA LYS A 145 -28.22 -31.80 7.26
C LYS A 145 -29.73 -31.91 7.04
N GLN A 146 -30.39 -30.86 6.55
CA GLN A 146 -31.84 -30.88 6.25
C GLN A 146 -32.18 -31.87 5.13
N PHE A 147 -31.26 -32.08 4.17
CA PHE A 147 -31.43 -33.06 3.10
C PHE A 147 -31.01 -34.49 3.48
N ASN A 148 -30.63 -34.76 4.74
CA ASN A 148 -30.04 -36.04 5.18
C ASN A 148 -28.83 -36.50 4.32
N ILE A 149 -28.15 -35.56 3.65
CA ILE A 149 -26.98 -35.87 2.84
C ILE A 149 -25.77 -36.01 3.77
N LYS A 150 -25.33 -37.25 3.99
CA LYS A 150 -24.04 -37.51 4.65
C LYS A 150 -22.93 -37.27 3.62
N LEU A 151 -22.22 -36.16 3.76
CA LEU A 151 -20.97 -35.95 3.02
C LEU A 151 -19.95 -37.03 3.44
N LYS A 152 -19.48 -37.83 2.48
CA LYS A 152 -18.33 -38.71 2.71
C LYS A 152 -17.07 -37.85 2.89
N PRO A 153 -16.23 -38.11 3.91
CA PRO A 153 -14.96 -37.41 4.03
C PRO A 153 -14.07 -37.72 2.82
N PRO A 154 -13.27 -36.75 2.34
CA PRO A 154 -12.35 -36.98 1.24
C PRO A 154 -11.35 -38.08 1.63
N GLY A 155 -11.41 -39.22 0.92
CA GLY A 155 -10.59 -40.41 1.19
C GLY A 155 -11.38 -41.68 1.58
N ALA A 156 -12.71 -41.59 1.78
CA ALA A 156 -13.53 -42.72 2.22
C ALA A 156 -13.73 -43.85 1.18
N ASP A 157 -13.35 -43.64 -0.09
CA ASP A 157 -13.55 -44.63 -1.16
C ASP A 157 -12.31 -45.51 -1.45
N LYS A 158 -11.23 -45.37 -0.67
CA LYS A 158 -10.09 -46.29 -0.77
C LYS A 158 -10.04 -47.18 0.49
N PRO A 159 -10.20 -48.51 0.36
CA PRO A 159 -9.92 -49.40 1.48
C PRO A 159 -8.48 -49.16 1.93
N SER A 160 -8.28 -49.13 3.25
CA SER A 160 -6.95 -49.08 3.83
C SER A 160 -6.23 -50.36 3.43
N TRP A 161 -5.05 -50.27 2.83
CA TRP A 161 -4.22 -51.43 2.49
C TRP A 161 -3.88 -52.31 3.71
N LEU A 162 -4.13 -51.81 4.92
CA LEU A 162 -3.99 -52.52 6.20
C LEU A 162 -5.19 -53.45 6.52
N GLU A 163 -6.29 -53.39 5.78
CA GLU A 163 -7.45 -54.29 5.96
C GLU A 163 -7.35 -55.57 5.12
N GLU A 164 -6.28 -55.75 4.34
CA GLU A 164 -6.03 -56.92 3.47
C GLU A 164 -5.03 -57.96 4.06
N GLN A 165 -4.75 -57.96 5.36
CA GLN A 165 -3.91 -58.99 6.02
C GLN A 165 -4.60 -59.72 7.16
#